data_AF-A0A7S4AZA4-F1
#
_entry.id   AF-A0A7S4AZA4-F1
#
_cell.length_a   1.000
_cell.length_b   1.000
_cell.length_c   1.000
_cell.angle_alpha   90.00
_cell.angle_beta   90.00
_cell.angle_gamma   90.00
#
_symmetry.space_group_name_H-M   'P 1'
#
loop_
_entity.id
_entity.type
_entity.pdbx_description
1 polymer ?
#
loop_
_entity_poly.entity_id
_entity_poly.type
_entity_poly.pdbx_seq_one_letter_code
_entity_poly.pdbx_strand_id
1 'polypeptide(L)'
;APSAALSDCGRCGGARSSSHATPPRGRPYGQTISRNGLYAPDHQHFFVARLDMAVDGVRNRVVEVESRKLAAHARAADAHGGAFSRVRTVLGSEARAAREAQPHVG
;
A
#
# COMPACT_ATOMS: atom_id res chain seq x y z
N ALA A 1 13.57 -10.38 24.16
CA ALA A 1 14.24 -10.98 22.98
C ALA A 1 14.67 -9.85 22.05
N PRO A 2 15.84 -9.91 21.39
CA PRO A 2 16.18 -8.92 20.37
C PRO A 2 15.15 -8.97 19.24
N SER A 3 14.70 -7.80 18.79
CA SER A 3 13.80 -7.70 17.64
C SER A 3 14.62 -7.88 16.36
N ALA A 4 14.25 -8.86 15.54
CA ALA A 4 14.73 -9.00 14.18
C ALA A 4 13.67 -8.43 13.22
N ALA A 5 14.09 -7.60 12.27
CA ALA A 5 13.23 -7.09 11.21
C ALA A 5 13.42 -7.90 9.92
N LEU A 6 12.32 -8.22 9.24
CA LEU A 6 12.31 -8.80 7.90
C LEU A 6 11.93 -7.69 6.89
N SER A 7 12.63 -7.63 5.75
CA SER A 7 12.36 -6.66 4.68
C SER A 7 12.50 -7.34 3.32
N ASP A 8 11.64 -6.96 2.37
CA ASP A 8 11.71 -7.35 0.95
C ASP A 8 11.81 -6.09 0.08
N CYS A 9 12.64 -6.14 -0.96
CA CYS A 9 12.96 -5.00 -1.81
C CYS A 9 12.88 -5.39 -3.29
N GLY A 10 11.80 -4.95 -3.95
CA GLY A 10 11.60 -5.15 -5.39
C GLY A 10 12.36 -4.13 -6.24
N ARG A 11 13.09 -4.60 -7.26
CA ARG A 11 13.73 -3.75 -8.28
C ARG A 11 13.22 -4.11 -9.68
N CYS A 12 12.49 -3.20 -10.31
CA CYS A 12 12.08 -3.33 -11.72
C CYS A 12 13.16 -2.72 -12.63
N GLY A 13 13.95 -3.56 -13.31
CA GLY A 13 14.93 -3.17 -14.32
C GLY A 13 14.55 -3.66 -15.72
N GLY A 14 15.42 -3.42 -16.71
CA GLY A 14 15.24 -3.89 -18.09
C GLY A 14 14.59 -2.85 -19.02
N ALA A 15 14.26 -3.30 -20.24
CA ALA A 15 13.64 -2.45 -21.26
C ALA A 15 12.11 -2.39 -21.11
N ARG A 16 11.52 -1.26 -21.50
CA ARG A 16 10.05 -1.09 -21.52
C ARG A 16 9.44 -1.96 -22.63
N SER A 17 8.35 -2.65 -22.33
CA SER A 17 7.49 -3.24 -23.36
C SER A 17 7.02 -2.14 -24.32
N SER A 18 7.15 -2.39 -25.63
CA SER A 18 6.90 -1.37 -26.65
C SER A 18 6.19 -1.92 -27.87
N SER A 19 5.53 -1.02 -28.60
CA SER A 19 4.82 -1.27 -29.85
C SER A 19 5.02 -0.10 -30.81
N HIS A 20 4.63 -0.25 -32.08
CA HIS A 20 4.64 0.84 -33.03
C HIS A 20 3.32 1.64 -32.99
N ALA A 21 3.41 2.96 -33.11
CA ALA A 21 2.28 3.86 -33.24
C ALA A 21 2.60 5.02 -34.20
N THR A 22 1.67 5.36 -35.10
CA THR A 22 1.80 6.49 -36.03
C THR A 22 1.78 7.84 -35.29
N PRO A 23 2.76 8.75 -35.51
CA PRO A 23 2.82 10.05 -34.83
C PRO A 23 1.86 11.11 -35.43
N PRO A 24 1.29 12.05 -34.63
CA PRO A 24 0.84 11.94 -33.25
C PRO A 24 -0.70 11.92 -33.17
N ARG A 25 -1.25 10.92 -32.49
CA ARG A 25 -2.49 11.11 -31.73
C ARG A 25 -2.11 10.92 -30.27
N GLY A 26 -2.32 11.93 -29.43
CA GLY A 26 -2.13 11.82 -27.99
C GLY A 26 -3.00 10.67 -27.47
N ARG A 27 -2.39 9.54 -27.14
CA ARG A 27 -3.11 8.37 -26.64
C ARG A 27 -3.09 8.46 -25.12
N PRO A 28 -4.23 8.43 -24.42
CA PRO A 28 -4.27 8.60 -22.97
C PRO A 28 -3.85 7.34 -22.19
N TYR A 29 -3.20 6.37 -22.83
CA TYR A 29 -2.95 5.02 -22.29
C TYR A 29 -1.47 4.61 -22.42
N GLY A 30 -0.56 5.57 -22.44
CA GLY A 30 0.87 5.36 -22.62
C GLY A 30 1.58 6.52 -23.31
N GLN A 31 2.86 6.34 -23.57
CA GLN A 31 3.74 7.41 -24.04
C GLN A 31 4.50 7.03 -25.31
N THR A 32 4.63 7.99 -26.22
CA THR A 32 5.58 7.89 -27.34
C THR A 32 6.99 8.12 -26.81
N ILE A 33 7.86 7.13 -26.97
CA ILE A 33 9.24 7.13 -26.43
C ILE A 33 10.31 7.30 -27.51
N SER A 34 9.91 7.38 -28.80
CA SER A 34 10.80 7.71 -29.92
C SER A 34 10.08 8.50 -31.00
N ARG A 35 10.82 9.37 -31.71
CA ARG A 35 10.33 10.14 -32.87
C ARG A 35 9.89 9.25 -34.04
N ASN A 36 10.35 7.99 -34.09
CA ASN A 36 10.04 7.04 -35.16
C ASN A 36 8.80 6.18 -34.85
N GLY A 37 7.96 6.61 -33.89
CA GLY A 37 6.70 5.93 -33.58
C GLY A 37 6.83 4.78 -32.59
N LEU A 38 7.86 4.75 -31.73
CA LEU A 38 7.92 3.77 -30.63
C LEU A 38 7.03 4.22 -29.47
N TYR A 39 6.15 3.35 -29.00
CA TYR A 39 5.14 3.64 -27.98
C TYR A 39 5.20 2.62 -26.83
N ALA A 40 5.18 3.11 -25.59
CA ALA A 40 5.14 2.32 -24.37
C ALA A 40 3.77 2.46 -23.69
N PRO A 41 2.95 1.40 -23.62
CA PRO A 41 1.68 1.42 -22.88
C PRO A 41 1.89 1.58 -21.37
N ASP A 42 0.95 2.25 -20.72
CA ASP A 42 0.86 2.27 -19.26
C ASP A 42 0.56 0.84 -18.75
N HIS A 43 1.26 0.44 -17.69
CA HIS A 43 1.06 -0.85 -17.03
C HIS A 43 1.43 -0.75 -15.55
N GLN A 44 0.97 -1.72 -14.77
CA GLN A 44 1.22 -1.79 -13.33
C GLN A 44 1.95 -3.09 -13.00
N HIS A 45 2.84 -3.01 -12.02
CA HIS A 45 3.46 -4.19 -11.41
C HIS A 45 2.81 -4.41 -10.05
N PHE A 46 2.05 -5.49 -9.93
CA PHE A 46 1.46 -5.91 -8.66
C PHE A 46 2.33 -6.99 -8.03
N PHE A 47 2.60 -6.85 -6.74
CA PHE A 47 3.35 -7.81 -5.94
C PHE A 47 2.43 -8.41 -4.88
N VAL A 48 2.53 -9.73 -4.67
CA VAL A 48 1.74 -10.45 -3.67
C VAL A 48 2.70 -11.27 -2.81
N ALA A 49 2.85 -10.87 -1.55
CA ALA A 49 3.57 -11.64 -0.57
C ALA A 49 2.61 -12.58 0.17
N ARG A 50 2.91 -13.88 0.14
CA ARG A 50 2.24 -14.87 1.00
C ARG A 50 3.11 -15.10 2.23
N LEU A 51 2.60 -14.72 3.38
CA LEU A 51 3.27 -14.94 4.67
C LEU A 51 2.50 -16.00 5.45
N ASP A 52 3.12 -17.16 5.68
CA ASP A 52 2.62 -18.17 6.61
C ASP A 52 3.19 -17.86 8.00
N MET A 53 2.35 -17.35 8.88
CA MET A 53 2.78 -16.71 10.13
C MET A 53 2.93 -17.73 11.26
N ALA A 54 4.04 -17.64 12.00
CA ALA A 54 4.28 -18.43 13.20
C ALA A 54 4.90 -17.57 14.33
N VAL A 55 4.32 -16.40 14.60
CA VAL A 55 4.80 -15.47 15.64
C VAL A 55 4.65 -16.13 17.01
N ASP A 56 5.79 -16.51 17.62
CA ASP A 56 5.89 -17.25 18.88
C ASP A 56 4.99 -18.51 18.95
N GLY A 57 4.77 -19.16 17.79
CA GLY A 57 3.94 -20.36 17.65
C GLY A 57 2.84 -20.22 16.60
N VAL A 58 1.99 -21.24 16.49
CA VAL A 58 1.03 -21.40 15.36
C VAL A 58 -0.32 -20.68 15.57
N ARG A 59 -0.62 -20.23 16.79
CA ARG A 59 -1.91 -19.57 17.10
C ARG A 59 -1.77 -18.06 16.94
N ASN A 60 -1.91 -17.58 15.72
CA ASN A 60 -1.77 -16.17 15.39
C ASN A 60 -3.13 -15.51 15.08
N ARG A 61 -3.17 -14.18 15.17
CA ARG A 61 -4.29 -13.34 14.73
C ARG A 61 -3.77 -12.08 14.06
N VAL A 62 -4.53 -11.54 13.11
CA VAL A 62 -4.23 -10.25 12.49
C VAL A 62 -4.98 -9.15 13.24
N VAL A 63 -4.27 -8.07 13.57
CA VAL A 63 -4.83 -6.88 14.19
C VAL A 63 -4.46 -5.68 13.32
N GLU A 64 -5.46 -4.97 12.83
CA GLU A 64 -5.24 -3.69 12.17
C GLU A 64 -5.05 -2.60 13.23
N VAL A 65 -4.06 -1.74 13.03
CA VAL A 65 -3.73 -0.65 13.94
C VAL A 65 -3.82 0.66 13.18
N GLU A 66 -4.66 1.56 13.66
CA GLU A 66 -4.93 2.85 13.03
C GLU A 66 -4.55 3.99 13.95
N SER A 67 -3.98 5.05 13.38
CA SER A 67 -3.82 6.34 14.07
C SER A 67 -5.11 7.13 13.92
N ARG A 68 -5.70 7.57 15.03
CA ARG A 68 -6.95 8.35 15.04
C ARG A 68 -6.80 9.56 15.95
N LYS A 69 -7.21 10.75 15.50
CA LYS A 69 -7.46 11.89 16.39
C LYS A 69 -8.27 11.47 17.61
N LEU A 70 -8.01 12.12 18.75
CA LEU A 70 -8.84 11.89 19.93
C LEU A 70 -10.31 12.16 19.63
N ALA A 71 -11.15 11.26 20.11
CA ALA A 71 -12.61 11.42 20.03
C ALA A 71 -13.03 12.74 20.70
N ALA A 72 -14.11 13.34 20.21
CA ALA A 72 -14.54 14.67 20.63
C ALA A 72 -14.66 14.83 22.15
N HIS A 73 -15.12 13.80 22.86
CA HIS A 73 -15.27 13.82 24.32
C HIS A 73 -13.95 13.82 25.11
N ALA A 74 -12.84 13.43 24.49
CA ALA A 74 -11.50 13.47 25.08
C ALA A 74 -10.70 14.74 24.70
N ARG A 75 -11.24 15.59 23.81
CA ARG A 75 -10.56 16.81 23.33
C ARG A 75 -10.40 17.89 24.40
N ALA A 76 -11.19 17.86 25.47
CA ALA A 76 -11.03 18.80 26.59
C ALA A 76 -9.65 18.68 27.27
N ALA A 77 -9.03 17.50 27.22
CA ALA A 77 -7.68 17.25 27.71
C ALA A 77 -6.59 17.55 26.65
N ASP A 78 -6.96 17.90 25.42
CA ASP A 78 -6.08 18.18 24.29
C ASP A 78 -6.20 19.66 23.88
N ALA A 79 -5.67 20.54 24.74
CA ALA A 79 -5.78 21.99 24.60
C ALA A 79 -5.26 22.52 23.25
N HIS A 80 -4.35 21.80 22.59
CA HIS A 80 -3.76 22.18 21.31
C HIS A 80 -4.31 21.38 20.12
N GLY A 81 -5.20 20.41 20.35
CA GLY A 81 -5.88 19.64 19.29
C GLY A 81 -4.96 18.72 18.49
N GLY A 82 -3.76 18.42 19.00
CA GLY A 82 -2.71 17.69 18.30
C GLY A 82 -2.60 16.23 18.73
N ALA A 83 -3.45 15.76 19.64
CA ALA A 83 -3.33 14.42 20.19
C ALA A 83 -3.96 13.35 19.28
N PHE A 84 -3.27 12.22 19.18
CA PHE A 84 -3.71 11.03 18.44
C PHE A 84 -3.63 9.79 19.34
N SER A 85 -4.51 8.84 19.06
CA SER A 85 -4.58 7.53 19.71
C SER A 85 -4.36 6.41 18.70
N ARG A 86 -4.01 5.23 19.19
CA ARG A 86 -3.93 4.00 18.39
C ARG A 86 -5.18 3.16 18.62
N VAL A 87 -6.01 3.01 17.59
CA VAL A 87 -7.15 2.10 17.61
C VAL A 87 -6.70 0.74 17.08
N ARG A 88 -7.10 -0.35 17.76
CA ARG A 88 -6.72 -1.72 17.39
C ARG A 88 -7.97 -2.54 17.12
N THR A 89 -8.05 -3.13 15.93
CA THR A 89 -9.19 -3.93 15.49
C THR A 89 -8.75 -5.33 15.11
N VAL A 90 -9.29 -6.35 15.78
CA VAL A 90 -9.01 -7.76 15.43
C VAL A 90 -9.79 -8.14 14.17
N LEU A 91 -9.11 -8.66 13.15
CA LEU A 91 -9.73 -9.19 11.94
C LEU A 91 -10.15 -10.64 12.19
N GLY A 92 -11.32 -10.81 12.82
CA GLY A 92 -11.76 -12.11 13.34
C GLY A 92 -12.33 -13.12 12.33
N SER A 93 -12.35 -12.78 11.03
CA SER A 93 -12.87 -13.64 9.96
C SER A 93 -12.27 -13.23 8.63
N GLU A 94 -12.12 -14.17 7.69
CA GLU A 94 -11.59 -13.91 6.34
C GLU A 94 -12.36 -12.80 5.61
N ALA A 95 -13.70 -12.81 5.69
CA ALA A 95 -14.55 -11.79 5.08
C ALA A 95 -14.31 -10.36 5.61
N ARG A 96 -13.70 -10.22 6.80
CA ARG A 96 -13.33 -8.92 7.40
C ARG A 96 -11.85 -8.58 7.21
N ALA A 97 -11.07 -9.51 6.65
CA ALA A 97 -9.62 -9.42 6.54
C ALA A 97 -9.13 -8.91 5.17
N ALA A 98 -10.03 -8.77 4.18
CA ALA A 98 -9.74 -8.01 2.96
C ALA A 98 -9.74 -6.51 3.30
N ARG A 99 -8.55 -5.89 3.35
CA ARG A 99 -8.36 -4.49 3.74
C ARG A 99 -7.74 -3.68 2.61
N GLU A 100 -8.11 -2.41 2.53
CA GLU A 100 -7.46 -1.41 1.70
C GLU A 100 -6.61 -0.48 2.57
N ALA A 101 -5.44 -0.07 2.06
CA ALA A 101 -4.60 0.89 2.76
C ALA A 101 -5.31 2.25 2.80
N GLN A 102 -5.42 2.84 3.99
CA GLN A 102 -6.06 4.16 4.16
C GLN A 102 -5.02 5.21 4.63
N PRO A 103 -4.11 5.66 3.76
CA PRO A 103 -3.05 6.61 4.15
C PRO A 103 -3.56 8.02 4.45
N HIS A 104 -4.80 8.33 4.09
CA HIS A 104 -5.38 9.68 4.18
C HIS A 104 -6.24 9.89 5.43
N VAL A 105 -6.52 8.85 6.21
CA VAL A 105 -7.32 8.95 7.44
C VAL A 105 -6.40 9.04 8.66
N GLY A 106 -6.47 10.19 9.34
CA GLY A 106 -5.75 10.54 10.57
C GLY A 106 -6.48 11.59 11.39
#